data_AF-A0AAP9DLH5-F1
#
_entry.id   AF-A0AAP9DLH5-F1
#
_cell.length_a   1.000
_cell.length_b   1.000
_cell.length_c   1.000
_cell.angle_alpha   90.00
_cell.angle_beta   90.00
_cell.angle_gamma   90.00
#
_symmetry.space_group_name_H-M   'P 1'
#
loop_
_entity.id
_entity.type
_entity.pdbx_description
1 polymer ?
#
loop_
_entity_poly.entity_id
_entity_poly.type
_entity_poly.pdbx_seq_one_letter_code
_entity_poly.pdbx_strand_id
1 'polypeptide(L)'
;MKGLLVKSKDKISKAGIPQNGIGLVGNITWHSGASWSVGGLRVSDEMHLVWDGGLLEVGDVIEVEVAEFDEASAPVWEEKHCCPTRTASNNTDNPKEWEHKLDLYYRLKKVLEDENLI
;
A
#
# COMPACT_ATOMS: atom_id res chain seq x y z
N MET A 1 2.28 12.26 -21.97
CA MET A 1 2.76 11.18 -21.06
C MET A 1 1.78 10.01 -21.10
N LYS A 2 2.27 8.76 -20.97
CA LYS A 2 1.41 7.57 -20.91
C LYS A 2 0.94 7.33 -19.48
N GLY A 3 -0.34 7.05 -19.29
CA GLY A 3 -0.94 6.83 -17.97
C GLY A 3 -2.28 6.11 -18.03
N LEU A 4 -3.08 6.26 -16.97
CA LEU A 4 -4.42 5.69 -16.84
C LEU A 4 -5.47 6.80 -16.74
N LEU A 5 -6.50 6.72 -17.58
CA LEU A 5 -7.77 7.38 -17.35
C LEU A 5 -8.62 6.43 -16.52
N VAL A 6 -9.00 6.85 -15.32
CA VAL A 6 -9.82 6.06 -14.42
C VAL A 6 -11.14 6.79 -14.21
N LYS A 7 -12.24 6.12 -14.52
CA LYS A 7 -13.58 6.62 -14.29
C LYS A 7 -14.25 5.78 -13.20
N SER A 8 -14.71 6.47 -12.16
CA SER A 8 -15.44 5.90 -11.04
C SER A 8 -16.62 6.81 -10.75
N LYS A 9 -17.84 6.26 -10.79
CA LYS A 9 -19.08 7.05 -10.68
C LYS A 9 -19.07 8.19 -11.70
N ASP A 10 -19.21 9.44 -11.25
CA ASP A 10 -19.20 10.64 -12.11
C ASP A 10 -17.83 11.34 -12.20
N LYS A 11 -16.77 10.71 -11.67
CA LYS A 11 -15.42 11.28 -11.62
C LYS A 11 -14.51 10.60 -12.64
N ILE A 12 -13.71 11.40 -13.34
CA ILE A 12 -12.62 10.95 -14.21
C ILE A 12 -11.30 11.50 -13.66
N SER A 13 -10.36 10.60 -13.42
CA SER A 13 -9.03 10.88 -12.87
C SER A 13 -7.96 10.49 -13.88
N LYS A 14 -7.09 11.44 -14.24
CA LYS A 14 -5.91 11.18 -15.09
C LYS A 14 -4.73 10.85 -14.18
N ALA A 15 -4.40 9.58 -14.02
CA ALA A 15 -3.28 9.14 -13.21
C ALA A 15 -2.04 8.91 -14.09
N GLY A 16 -0.91 9.50 -13.70
CA GLY A 16 0.33 9.36 -14.45
C GLY A 16 1.50 10.04 -13.76
N ILE A 17 2.69 9.45 -13.88
CA ILE A 17 3.94 10.07 -13.45
C ILE A 17 4.93 9.99 -14.63
N PRO A 18 5.50 11.11 -15.12
CA PRO A 18 6.47 11.06 -16.20
C PRO A 18 7.67 10.18 -15.81
N GLN A 19 8.06 9.29 -16.72
CA GLN A 19 9.22 8.39 -16.56
C GLN A 19 9.18 7.46 -15.33
N ASN A 20 8.04 7.34 -14.64
CA ASN A 20 7.83 6.45 -13.51
C ASN A 20 6.60 5.57 -13.74
N GLY A 21 6.40 4.59 -12.86
CA GLY A 21 5.25 3.68 -12.90
C GLY A 21 4.06 4.20 -12.10
N ILE A 22 2.87 3.82 -12.55
CA ILE A 22 1.63 3.90 -11.78
C ILE A 22 0.98 2.50 -11.74
N GLY A 23 0.14 2.27 -10.76
CA GLY A 23 -0.60 1.04 -10.59
C GLY A 23 -2.05 1.31 -10.20
N LEU A 24 -2.92 0.42 -10.66
CA LEU A 24 -4.25 0.24 -10.12
C LEU A 24 -4.20 -0.96 -9.17
N VAL A 25 -4.65 -0.76 -7.94
CA VAL A 25 -4.67 -1.80 -6.91
C VAL A 25 -6.09 -1.99 -6.44
N GLY A 26 -6.56 -3.24 -6.39
CA GLY A 26 -7.79 -3.64 -5.72
C GLY A 26 -7.45 -4.63 -4.61
N ASN A 27 -7.99 -4.41 -3.41
CA ASN A 27 -7.76 -5.23 -2.24
C ASN A 27 -9.09 -5.70 -1.66
N ILE A 28 -9.16 -6.93 -1.18
CA ILE A 28 -10.26 -7.41 -0.33
C ILE A 28 -9.63 -7.93 0.94
N THR A 29 -9.92 -7.29 2.07
CA THR A 29 -9.37 -7.68 3.36
C THR A 29 -10.47 -8.03 4.35
N TRP A 30 -10.14 -8.93 5.28
CA TRP A 30 -11.07 -9.44 6.28
C TRP A 30 -11.65 -8.37 7.24
N HIS A 31 -10.94 -7.25 7.44
CA HIS A 31 -11.32 -6.20 8.40
C HIS A 31 -11.80 -4.90 7.73
N SER A 32 -11.33 -4.58 6.52
CA SER A 32 -11.64 -3.32 5.84
C SER A 32 -12.54 -3.50 4.61
N GLY A 33 -12.92 -4.73 4.28
CA GLY A 33 -13.73 -5.02 3.10
C GLY A 33 -12.96 -4.87 1.79
N ALA A 34 -13.68 -4.57 0.71
CA ALA A 34 -13.11 -4.35 -0.61
C ALA A 34 -12.76 -2.87 -0.80
N SER A 35 -11.58 -2.57 -1.33
CA SER A 35 -11.11 -1.23 -1.63
C SER A 35 -10.25 -1.20 -2.87
N TRP A 36 -10.06 -0.01 -3.42
CA TRP A 36 -9.22 0.20 -4.59
C TRP A 36 -8.51 1.54 -4.54
N SER A 37 -7.44 1.66 -5.31
CA SER A 37 -6.77 2.94 -5.57
C SER A 37 -6.01 2.92 -6.88
N VAL A 38 -5.82 4.11 -7.46
CA VAL A 38 -4.88 4.36 -8.54
C VAL A 38 -3.82 5.35 -8.07
N GLY A 39 -2.56 4.91 -8.12
CA GLY A 39 -1.45 5.67 -7.55
C GLY A 39 -0.10 5.24 -8.07
N GLY A 40 0.95 5.88 -7.60
CA GLY A 40 2.32 5.56 -7.96
C GLY A 40 3.34 6.27 -7.08
N LEU A 41 4.58 5.81 -7.16
CA LEU A 41 5.71 6.42 -6.46
C LEU A 41 6.46 7.32 -7.43
N ARG A 42 6.52 8.62 -7.12
CA ARG A 42 7.43 9.55 -7.79
C ARG A 42 8.80 9.41 -7.15
N VAL A 43 9.73 8.79 -7.88
CA VAL A 43 11.04 8.40 -7.35
C VAL A 43 11.93 9.60 -7.03
N SER A 44 11.80 10.72 -7.75
CA SER A 44 12.67 11.90 -7.61
C SER A 44 12.65 12.54 -6.22
N ASP A 45 11.50 12.51 -5.55
CA ASP A 45 11.28 13.09 -4.22
C ASP A 45 10.66 12.09 -3.24
N GLU A 46 10.68 10.81 -3.62
CA GLU A 46 10.15 9.68 -2.84
C GLU A 46 8.70 9.93 -2.40
N MET A 47 7.84 10.44 -3.27
CA MET A 47 6.45 10.79 -2.94
C MET A 47 5.46 9.75 -3.47
N HIS A 48 4.64 9.16 -2.59
CA HIS A 48 3.45 8.39 -2.98
C HIS A 48 2.34 9.35 -3.39
N LEU A 49 1.78 9.13 -4.57
CA LEU A 49 0.71 9.94 -5.15
C LEU A 49 -0.49 9.03 -5.41
N VAL A 50 -1.68 9.48 -4.99
CA VAL A 50 -2.95 8.80 -5.25
C VAL A 50 -3.88 9.76 -5.97
N TRP A 51 -4.42 9.36 -7.12
CA TRP A 51 -5.36 10.18 -7.90
C TRP A 51 -6.81 9.81 -7.62
N ASP A 52 -7.05 8.55 -7.28
CA ASP A 52 -8.37 8.09 -6.92
C ASP A 52 -8.32 6.81 -6.09
N GLY A 53 -9.43 6.52 -5.43
CA GLY A 53 -9.60 5.31 -4.65
C GLY A 53 -10.76 5.42 -3.69
N GLY A 54 -11.08 4.31 -3.04
CA GLY A 54 -12.15 4.24 -2.07
C GLY A 54 -12.53 2.81 -1.73
N LEU A 55 -13.60 2.68 -0.97
CA LEU A 55 -14.26 1.40 -0.74
C LEU A 55 -15.02 0.97 -2.00
N LEU A 56 -15.11 -0.34 -2.22
CA LEU A 56 -15.91 -0.96 -3.27
C LEU A 56 -17.11 -1.66 -2.64
N GLU A 57 -18.29 -1.36 -3.17
CA GLU A 57 -19.53 -2.09 -2.87
C GLU A 57 -19.91 -3.00 -4.04
N VAL A 58 -20.80 -3.96 -3.76
CA VAL A 58 -21.30 -4.87 -4.79
C VAL A 58 -22.07 -4.07 -5.84
N GLY A 59 -21.62 -4.16 -7.10
CA GLY A 59 -22.20 -3.45 -8.23
C GLY A 59 -21.44 -2.19 -8.64
N ASP A 60 -20.43 -1.76 -7.86
CA ASP A 60 -19.53 -0.69 -8.28
C ASP A 60 -18.73 -1.09 -9.52
N VAL A 61 -18.48 -0.11 -10.40
CA VAL A 61 -17.71 -0.27 -11.64
C VAL A 61 -16.60 0.78 -11.69
N ILE A 62 -15.38 0.32 -11.94
CA ILE A 62 -14.22 1.16 -12.23
C ILE A 62 -13.83 0.91 -13.68
N GLU A 63 -13.99 1.92 -14.53
CA GLU A 63 -13.54 1.87 -15.93
C GLU A 63 -12.11 2.40 -16.01
N VAL A 64 -11.24 1.68 -16.72
CA VAL A 64 -9.82 2.02 -16.83
C VAL A 64 -9.37 1.94 -18.28
N GLU A 65 -8.75 3.01 -18.74
CA GLU A 65 -8.19 3.12 -20.09
C GLU A 65 -6.73 3.53 -20.02
N VAL A 66 -5.88 2.89 -20.83
CA VAL A 66 -4.49 3.33 -21.03
C VAL A 66 -4.51 4.43 -22.10
N ALA A 67 -4.06 5.63 -21.75
CA ALA A 67 -4.10 6.78 -22.63
C ALA A 67 -2.80 7.59 -22.59
N GLU A 68 -2.62 8.45 -23.59
CA GLU A 68 -1.62 9.51 -23.59
C GLU A 68 -2.30 10.87 -23.38
N PHE A 69 -1.77 11.67 -22.46
CA PHE A 69 -2.27 13.01 -22.15
C PHE A 69 -1.13 13.93 -21.73
N ASP A 70 -1.30 15.25 -21.82
CA ASP A 70 -0.23 16.22 -21.52
C ASP A 70 0.12 16.23 -20.03
N GLU A 71 -0.90 16.29 -19.17
CA GLU A 71 -0.75 16.42 -17.72
C GLU A 71 -1.73 15.52 -16.96
N ALA A 72 -1.25 14.94 -15.85
CA ALA A 72 -2.07 14.22 -14.88
C ALA A 72 -3.01 15.18 -14.13
N SER A 73 -4.08 14.64 -13.54
CA SER A 73 -4.92 15.39 -12.61
C SER A 73 -4.15 15.69 -11.32
N ALA A 74 -4.64 16.62 -10.49
CA ALA A 74 -4.10 16.77 -9.14
C ALA A 74 -4.35 15.50 -8.32
N PRO A 75 -3.36 14.98 -7.59
CA PRO A 75 -3.56 13.85 -6.68
C PRO A 75 -4.49 14.27 -5.53
N VAL A 76 -5.32 13.33 -5.08
CA VAL A 76 -6.20 13.54 -3.91
C VAL A 76 -5.47 13.29 -2.60
N TRP A 77 -4.32 12.62 -2.66
CA TRP A 77 -3.49 12.34 -1.50
C TRP A 77 -2.02 12.18 -1.92
N GLU A 78 -1.15 12.73 -1.09
CA GLU A 78 0.31 12.66 -1.23
C GLU A 78 0.93 12.28 0.11
N GLU A 79 1.85 11.32 0.12
CA GLU A 79 2.61 10.97 1.32
C GLU A 79 4.07 10.71 0.97
N LYS A 80 4.97 11.31 1.75
CA LYS A 80 6.39 11.04 1.61
C LYS A 80 6.68 9.60 2.01
N HIS A 81 7.33 8.86 1.14
CA HIS A 81 7.74 7.49 1.41
C HIS A 81 8.65 7.46 2.64
N CYS A 82 8.13 6.88 3.71
CA CYS A 82 8.92 6.51 4.88
C CYS A 82 9.34 5.06 4.73
N CYS A 83 10.60 4.83 4.35
CA CYS A 83 11.17 3.48 4.41
C CYS A 83 11.36 3.10 5.89
N PRO A 84 10.66 2.08 6.43
CA PRO A 84 10.70 1.74 7.86
C PRO A 84 12.10 1.38 8.37
N THR A 85 12.99 0.97 7.47
CA THR A 85 14.34 0.49 7.79
C THR A 85 15.29 1.58 8.30
N ARG A 86 15.07 2.87 7.98
CA ARG A 86 15.91 3.96 8.52
C ARG A 86 15.57 4.33 9.96
N THR A 87 14.35 4.08 10.41
CA THR A 87 13.91 4.43 11.77
C THR A 87 13.96 3.21 12.70
N ALA A 88 13.70 2.01 12.17
CA ALA A 88 13.75 0.77 12.94
C ALA A 88 15.18 0.28 13.23
N SER A 89 16.20 0.70 12.47
CA SER A 89 17.59 0.28 12.72
C SER A 89 18.18 0.89 13.99
N ASN A 90 17.57 1.93 14.56
CA ASN A 90 18.10 2.61 15.75
C ASN A 90 17.45 2.14 17.07
N ASN A 91 16.49 1.21 17.02
CA ASN A 91 15.73 0.76 18.20
C ASN A 91 15.85 -0.74 18.50
N THR A 92 16.79 -1.44 17.86
CA THR A 92 17.00 -2.88 18.04
C THR A 92 17.55 -3.29 19.42
N ASP A 93 17.91 -2.32 20.27
CA ASP A 93 18.52 -2.56 21.59
C ASP A 93 17.57 -2.22 22.75
N ASN A 94 16.25 -2.41 22.60
CA ASN A 94 15.31 -2.32 23.73
C ASN A 94 15.29 -3.64 24.52
N PRO A 95 15.83 -3.72 25.76
CA PRO A 95 15.93 -4.97 26.51
C PRO A 95 14.57 -5.61 26.83
N LYS A 96 13.53 -4.79 26.99
CA LYS A 96 12.16 -5.27 27.28
C LYS A 96 11.53 -5.99 26.10
N GLU A 97 11.84 -5.56 24.87
CA GLU A 97 11.34 -6.24 23.67
C GLU A 97 12.01 -7.59 23.48
N TRP A 98 13.29 -7.72 23.85
CA TRP A 98 14.00 -9.00 23.83
C TRP A 98 13.45 -9.98 24.86
N GLU A 99 13.17 -9.52 26.07
CA GLU A 99 12.55 -10.34 27.11
C GLU A 99 11.19 -10.87 26.66
N HIS A 100 10.36 -10.02 26.05
CA HIS A 100 9.06 -10.44 25.52
C HIS A 100 9.18 -11.45 24.36
N LYS A 101 10.12 -11.23 23.42
CA LYS A 101 10.37 -12.15 22.30
C LYS A 101 10.90 -13.51 22.79
N LEU A 102 11.76 -13.51 23.80
CA LEU A 102 12.29 -14.72 24.42
C LEU A 102 11.20 -15.50 25.16
N ASP A 103 10.35 -14.84 25.94
CA ASP A 103 9.21 -15.48 26.60
C ASP A 103 8.28 -16.15 25.58
N LEU A 104 7.92 -15.43 24.51
CA LEU A 104 7.09 -15.96 23.44
C LEU A 104 7.74 -17.18 22.76
N TYR A 105 9.05 -17.11 22.48
CA TYR A 105 9.80 -18.23 21.92
C TYR A 105 9.73 -19.46 22.81
N TYR A 106 9.99 -19.34 24.12
CA TYR A 106 9.96 -20.49 25.03
C TYR A 106 8.56 -21.08 25.18
N ARG A 107 7.52 -20.26 25.17
CA ARG A 107 6.13 -20.73 25.17
C ARG A 107 5.80 -21.51 23.92
N LEU A 108 6.18 -21.01 22.76
CA LEU A 108 5.96 -21.70 21.47
C LEU A 108 6.77 -22.98 21.39
N LYS A 109 8.04 -22.94 21.79
CA LYS A 109 8.91 -24.11 21.84
C LYS A 109 8.28 -25.22 22.70
N LYS A 110 7.77 -24.88 23.88
CA LYS A 110 7.09 -25.83 24.76
C LYS A 110 5.88 -26.48 24.08
N VAL A 111 5.04 -25.70 23.40
CA VAL A 111 3.88 -26.25 22.66
C VAL A 111 4.34 -27.23 21.58
N LEU A 112 5.39 -26.89 20.83
CA LEU A 112 5.91 -27.76 19.78
C LEU A 112 6.55 -29.05 20.34
N GLU A 113 7.22 -28.97 21.48
CA GLU A 113 7.74 -30.14 22.21
C GLU A 113 6.58 -31.01 22.75
N ASP A 114 5.54 -30.41 23.32
CA ASP A 114 4.34 -31.10 23.84
C ASP A 114 3.54 -31.78 22.71
N GLU A 115 3.53 -31.20 21.51
CA GLU A 115 2.92 -31.77 20.29
C GLU A 115 3.86 -32.72 19.53
N ASN A 116 5.09 -32.92 20.03
CA ASN A 116 6.09 -33.82 19.47
C ASN A 116 6.48 -33.46 18.01
N LEU A 117 6.45 -32.17 17.70
CA LEU A 117 6.76 -31.57 16.40
C LEU A 117 8.23 -31.13 16.25
N ILE A 118 8.94 -31.00 17.38
CA ILE A 118 10.39 -30.74 17.48
C ILE A 118 11.04 -31.56 18.59
#